data_AF-D6PKH7-F1
#
_entry.id   AF-D6PKH7-F1
#
_cell.length_a   1.000
_cell.length_b   1.000
_cell.length_c   1.000
_cell.angle_alpha   90.00
_cell.angle_beta   90.00
_cell.angle_gamma   90.00
#
_symmetry.space_group_name_H-M   'P 1'
#
loop_
_entity.id
_entity.type
_entity.pdbx_description
1 polymer ?
#
loop_
_entity_poly.entity_id
_entity_poly.type
_entity_poly.pdbx_seq_one_letter_code
_entity_poly.pdbx_strand_id
1 'polypeptide(L)'
;MAQNFRRYTSNDVGTSAATLFTADSYDTVVGISVSNVTASAVVASVYINDGSNDIYLVKNAPIPSGSALQVLDGGASLLFNLEIL
;
A
#
# COMPACT_ATOMS: atom_id res chain seq x y z
N MET A 1 -25.88 -6.99 -8.75
CA MET A 1 -25.49 -5.66 -8.25
C MET A 1 -24.02 -5.47 -8.57
N ALA A 2 -23.62 -4.36 -9.19
CA ALA A 2 -22.23 -4.14 -9.60
C ALA A 2 -21.46 -3.38 -8.51
N GLN A 3 -20.27 -3.87 -8.17
CA GLN A 3 -19.31 -3.14 -7.35
C GLN A 3 -18.70 -1.99 -8.18
N ASN A 4 -18.43 -0.84 -7.55
CA ASN A 4 -17.80 0.30 -8.20
C ASN A 4 -16.35 0.44 -7.70
N PHE A 5 -15.43 -0.29 -8.34
CA PHE A 5 -14.02 -0.21 -8.01
C PHE A 5 -13.42 1.09 -8.54
N ARG A 6 -12.79 1.85 -7.63
CA ARG A 6 -12.06 3.08 -7.95
C ARG A 6 -10.62 2.98 -7.45
N ARG A 7 -9.71 3.60 -8.20
CA ARG A 7 -8.30 3.69 -7.82
C ARG A 7 -8.01 5.06 -7.21
N TYR A 8 -7.35 5.05 -6.06
CA TYR A 8 -6.84 6.24 -5.38
C TYR A 8 -5.32 6.16 -5.36
N THR A 9 -4.64 7.28 -5.61
CA THR A 9 -3.17 7.35 -5.69
C THR A 9 -2.68 8.63 -5.03
N SER A 10 -1.56 8.53 -4.30
CA SER A 10 -0.81 9.67 -3.80
C SER A 10 0.65 9.51 -4.19
N ASN A 11 1.24 10.57 -4.72
CA ASN A 11 2.64 10.62 -5.12
C ASN A 11 3.39 11.51 -4.15
N ASP A 12 4.69 11.24 -3.98
CA ASP A 12 5.57 12.02 -3.11
C ASP A 12 5.04 12.15 -1.66
N VAL A 13 4.55 11.03 -1.12
CA VAL A 13 4.15 10.95 0.29
C VAL A 13 5.43 11.08 1.13
N GLY A 14 5.60 12.25 1.76
CA GLY A 14 6.75 12.55 2.60
C GLY A 14 6.76 11.79 3.92
N THR A 15 7.33 12.40 4.96
CA THR A 15 7.48 11.76 6.28
C THR A 15 6.19 11.69 7.09
N SER A 16 5.14 12.37 6.66
CA SER A 16 3.82 12.36 7.31
C SER A 16 2.86 11.48 6.55
N ALA A 17 2.00 10.77 7.29
CA ALA A 17 0.97 9.93 6.69
C ALA A 17 0.02 10.76 5.83
N ALA A 18 -0.31 10.22 4.65
CA ALA A 18 -1.31 10.78 3.74
C ALA A 18 -2.54 9.88 3.71
N THR A 19 -3.72 10.47 3.89
CA THR A 19 -4.99 9.75 3.75
C THR A 19 -5.32 9.59 2.26
N LEU A 20 -5.23 8.36 1.74
CA LEU A 20 -5.58 8.05 0.35
C LEU A 20 -7.09 7.85 0.14
N PHE A 21 -7.78 7.33 1.15
CA PHE A 21 -9.19 7.00 1.09
C PHE A 21 -9.81 7.07 2.49
N THR A 22 -11.02 7.60 2.56
CA THR A 22 -11.86 7.58 3.76
C THR A 22 -13.05 6.68 3.46
N ALA A 23 -13.10 5.52 4.11
CA ALA A 23 -14.19 4.58 3.96
C ALA A 23 -15.46 5.08 4.65
N ASP A 24 -16.62 4.81 4.03
CA ASP A 24 -17.94 4.91 4.65
C ASP A 24 -18.52 3.51 4.97
N SER A 25 -19.84 3.40 5.13
CA SER A 25 -20.50 2.21 5.67
C SER A 25 -20.34 0.93 4.85
N TYR A 26 -19.98 0.97 3.56
CA TYR A 26 -19.94 -0.23 2.71
C TYR A 26 -18.72 -0.33 1.79
N ASP A 27 -17.64 0.36 2.13
CA ASP A 27 -16.43 0.35 1.32
C ASP A 27 -15.48 -0.80 1.66
N THR A 28 -14.85 -1.34 0.62
CA THR A 28 -13.84 -2.39 0.75
C THR A 28 -12.58 -1.99 -0.03
N VAL A 29 -11.42 -2.08 0.63
CA VAL A 29 -10.12 -1.96 -0.03
C VAL A 29 -9.66 -3.35 -0.48
N VAL A 30 -9.47 -3.52 -1.79
CA VAL A 30 -9.14 -4.81 -2.41
C VAL A 30 -7.69 -4.92 -2.91
N GLY A 31 -6.92 -3.84 -2.80
CA GLY A 31 -5.52 -3.83 -3.20
C GLY A 31 -4.78 -2.61 -2.67
N ILE A 32 -3.55 -2.82 -2.21
CA ILE A 32 -2.65 -1.77 -1.74
C ILE A 32 -1.24 -2.09 -2.24
N SER A 33 -0.67 -1.16 -3.01
CA SER A 33 0.73 -1.18 -3.44
C SER A 33 1.42 0.11 -3.01
N VAL A 34 2.66 -0.02 -2.54
CA VAL A 34 3.49 1.11 -2.12
C VAL A 34 4.81 1.01 -2.89
N SER A 35 5.20 2.06 -3.61
CA SER A 35 6.44 2.07 -4.39
C SER A 35 7.39 3.13 -3.86
N ASN A 36 8.65 2.74 -3.68
CA ASN A 36 9.72 3.67 -3.35
C ASN A 36 10.37 4.17 -4.64
N VAL A 37 10.02 5.41 -5.01
CA VAL A 37 10.55 6.11 -6.19
C VAL A 37 11.84 6.90 -5.90
N THR A 38 12.31 6.89 -4.64
CA THR A 38 13.53 7.60 -4.24
C THR A 38 14.78 6.75 -4.53
N ALA A 39 15.95 7.39 -4.47
CA ALA A 39 17.25 6.75 -4.68
C ALA A 39 17.82 6.03 -3.44
N SER A 40 17.08 6.00 -2.34
CA SER A 40 17.51 5.42 -1.05
C SER A 40 16.42 4.54 -0.46
N ALA A 41 16.77 3.64 0.47
CA ALA A 41 15.75 2.86 1.17
C ALA A 41 14.82 3.78 1.99
N VAL A 42 13.52 3.53 1.91
CA VAL A 42 12.48 4.25 2.66
C VAL A 42 11.80 3.28 3.61
N VAL A 43 11.53 3.72 4.84
CA VAL A 43 10.76 2.94 5.81
C VAL A 43 9.32 3.45 5.79
N ALA A 44 8.39 2.59 5.35
CA ALA A 44 6.99 2.94 5.21
C ALA A 44 6.10 2.12 6.15
N SER A 45 4.98 2.72 6.56
CA SER A 45 3.93 2.05 7.31
C SER A 45 2.60 2.26 6.58
N VAL A 46 1.76 1.23 6.56
CA VAL A 46 0.41 1.27 6.01
C VAL A 46 -0.54 0.84 7.11
N TYR A 47 -1.54 1.67 7.38
CA TYR A 47 -2.49 1.44 8.46
C TYR A 47 -3.85 2.02 8.11
N ILE A 48 -4.86 1.52 8.83
CA ILE A 48 -6.22 2.08 8.85
C ILE A 48 -6.32 2.91 10.12
N ASN A 49 -6.76 4.16 10.00
CA ASN A 49 -7.08 4.98 11.15
C ASN A 49 -8.60 4.94 11.39
N ASP A 50 -9.03 4.48 12.57
CA ASP A 50 -10.45 4.38 12.94
C ASP A 50 -10.99 5.65 13.63
N GLY A 51 -10.22 6.74 13.60
CA GLY A 51 -10.48 7.98 14.33
C GLY A 51 -9.84 8.05 15.73
N SER A 52 -9.38 6.93 16.28
CA SER A 52 -8.72 6.86 17.59
C SER A 52 -7.42 6.05 17.58
N ASN A 53 -7.32 5.04 16.72
CA ASN A 53 -6.23 4.07 16.69
C ASN A 53 -5.70 3.91 15.27
N ASP A 54 -4.40 3.62 15.18
CA ASP A 54 -3.76 3.19 13.94
C ASP A 54 -3.64 1.67 13.92
N ILE A 55 -4.42 1.03 13.06
CA ILE A 55 -4.43 -0.42 12.85
C ILE A 55 -3.46 -0.72 11.70
N TYR A 56 -2.23 -1.09 12.07
CA TYR A 56 -1.16 -1.34 11.10
C TYR A 56 -1.39 -2.64 10.34
N LEU A 57 -1.46 -2.53 9.01
CA LEU A 57 -1.35 -3.66 8.09
C LEU A 57 0.12 -4.01 7.87
N VAL A 58 0.96 -2.97 7.75
CA VAL A 58 2.42 -3.05 7.70
C VAL A 58 2.99 -1.93 8.53
N LYS A 59 4.00 -2.23 9.36
CA LYS A 59 4.65 -1.24 10.22
C LYS A 59 6.16 -1.26 10.02
N ASN A 60 6.73 -0.09 9.76
CA ASN A 60 8.17 0.13 9.61
C ASN A 60 8.82 -0.84 8.60
N ALA A 61 8.16 -1.11 7.48
CA ALA A 61 8.73 -1.97 6.44
C ALA A 61 9.80 -1.21 5.65
N PRO A 62 11.02 -1.75 5.54
CA PRO A 62 12.02 -1.20 4.64
C PRO A 62 11.66 -1.52 3.19
N ILE A 63 11.55 -0.50 2.36
CA ILE A 63 11.34 -0.61 0.91
C ILE A 63 12.64 -0.13 0.24
N PRO A 64 13.43 -1.01 -0.38
CA PRO A 64 14.65 -0.63 -1.07
C PRO A 64 14.40 0.40 -2.19
N SER A 65 15.47 1.12 -2.56
CA SER A 65 15.43 2.08 -3.68
C SER A 65 14.87 1.42 -4.94
N GLY A 66 13.91 2.07 -5.61
CA GLY A 66 13.32 1.59 -6.86
C GLY A 66 12.47 0.32 -6.75
N SER A 67 12.16 -0.14 -5.53
CA SER A 67 11.33 -1.34 -5.31
C SER A 67 9.90 -0.97 -4.93
N ALA A 68 9.01 -1.98 -4.91
CA ALA A 68 7.65 -1.83 -4.44
C ALA A 68 7.28 -2.92 -3.44
N LEU A 69 6.39 -2.58 -2.52
CA LEU A 69 5.78 -3.47 -1.55
C LEU A 69 4.30 -3.63 -1.88
N GLN A 70 3.89 -4.87 -2.14
CA GLN A 70 2.48 -5.23 -2.22
C GLN A 70 1.98 -5.58 -0.82
N VAL A 71 1.04 -4.79 -0.29
CA VAL A 71 0.54 -4.92 1.09
C VAL A 71 -0.72 -5.77 1.15
N LEU A 72 -1.64 -5.55 0.20
CA LEU A 72 -2.83 -6.36 -0.01
C LEU A 72 -2.99 -6.60 -1.49
N ASP A 73 -3.30 -7.82 -1.89
CA ASP A 73 -3.58 -8.15 -3.29
C ASP A 73 -4.77 -9.10 -3.37
N GLY A 74 -5.83 -8.66 -4.05
CA GLY A 74 -7.01 -9.48 -4.33
C GLY A 74 -6.74 -10.65 -5.29
N GLY A 75 -5.56 -10.74 -5.90
CA GLY A 75 -5.23 -11.78 -6.89
C GLY A 75 -3.75 -12.12 -7.07
N ALA A 76 -2.87 -11.82 -6.10
CA ALA A 76 -1.43 -12.08 -6.23
C ALA A 76 -1.16 -13.53 -6.66
N SER A 77 -0.57 -13.70 -7.84
CA SER A 77 -0.18 -15.00 -8.38
C SER A 77 1.20 -14.87 -9.03
N LEU A 78 2.16 -15.69 -8.59
CA LEU A 78 3.51 -15.74 -9.12
C LEU A 78 3.68 -17.07 -9.88
N LEU A 79 3.94 -17.05 -11.20
CA LEU A 79 4.06 -18.25 -12.02
C LEU A 79 5.28 -18.23 -12.96
N PHE A 80 6.53 -18.21 -12.47
CA PHE A 80 7.73 -18.35 -13.32
C PHE A 80 8.94 -18.89 -12.53
N ASN A 81 9.96 -19.37 -13.25
CA ASN A 81 11.30 -19.58 -12.69
C ASN A 81 11.97 -18.22 -12.47
N LEU A 82 12.25 -17.88 -11.21
CA LEU A 82 12.90 -16.64 -10.81
C LEU A 82 14.40 -16.90 -10.62
N GLU A 83 15.22 -16.30 -11.48
CA GLU A 83 16.68 -16.23 -11.30
C GLU A 83 17.04 -14.79 -10.93
N ILE A 84 17.74 -14.61 -9.80
CA ILE A 84 18.27 -13.33 -9.33
C ILE A 84 19.80 -13.47 -9.24
N LEU A 85 20.54 -12.50 -9.80
CA LEU A 85 22.00 -12.40 -9.74
C LEU A 85 22.49 -11.95 -8.36
#